data_AF-A0A2V5QI03-F1
#
_entry.id   AF-A0A2V5QI03-F1
#
_cell.length_a   1.000
_cell.length_b   1.000
_cell.length_c   1.000
_cell.angle_alpha   90.00
_cell.angle_beta   90.00
_cell.angle_gamma   90.00
#
_symmetry.space_group_name_H-M   'P 1'
#
loop_
_entity.id
_entity.type
_entity.pdbx_description
1 polymer ?
#
loop_
_entity_poly.entity_id
_entity_poly.type
_entity_poly.pdbx_seq_one_letter_code
_entity_poly.pdbx_strand_id
1 'polypeptide(L)'
;MTFPFHPMAHDISISSDGPVYSVVVAHRGEFSEIQEIELDPASGTAVNLLRCLLAELEMSPRLLLKREFEKRVERNPLRSAPKTFGAGAASPPQDGFAVATLPAPHRARLLIGDQAIHFRQNHADEFRFWDLGEQWKNLIGLPFVYALWLVRPEVADPTQIASRLRALRDENLANLDGLIAAENVFDHEFCARYYRKNLRFTFDEKKKEGLQTFAKLCEKDGLLSKHDLVFDLV
;
A
#
# COMPACT_ATOMS: atom_id res chain seq x y z
N MET A 1 16.92 -15.79 -16.94
CA MET A 1 16.27 -14.74 -17.74
C MET A 1 16.33 -13.48 -16.91
N THR A 2 17.25 -12.59 -17.24
CA THR A 2 17.43 -11.27 -16.63
C THR A 2 16.15 -10.47 -16.87
N PHE A 3 15.66 -9.71 -15.88
CA PHE A 3 14.54 -8.80 -16.11
C PHE A 3 14.95 -7.84 -17.23
N PRO A 4 14.20 -7.74 -18.35
CA PRO A 4 14.62 -6.93 -19.47
C PRO A 4 14.45 -5.42 -19.19
N PHE A 5 14.05 -4.99 -17.99
CA PHE A 5 13.79 -3.59 -17.72
C PHE A 5 15.01 -2.96 -17.04
N HIS A 6 15.65 -2.01 -17.72
CA HIS A 6 16.58 -1.11 -17.05
C HIS A 6 15.75 -0.05 -16.29
N PRO A 7 16.06 0.26 -15.01
CA PRO A 7 15.46 1.38 -14.33
C PRO A 7 15.79 2.66 -15.11
N MET A 8 14.79 3.36 -15.65
CA MET A 8 15.05 4.57 -16.43
C MET A 8 15.63 5.67 -15.59
N ALA A 9 15.08 5.82 -14.39
CA ALA A 9 15.42 6.92 -13.52
C ALA A 9 16.04 6.30 -12.29
N HIS A 10 17.37 6.18 -12.31
CA HIS A 10 18.20 5.81 -11.15
C HIS A 10 17.99 6.69 -9.90
N ASP A 11 17.05 7.63 -9.92
CA ASP A 11 16.81 8.58 -8.84
C ASP A 11 15.34 8.79 -8.50
N ILE A 12 14.35 8.18 -9.17
CA ILE A 12 12.93 8.44 -8.89
C ILE A 12 12.22 7.17 -8.43
N SER A 13 11.51 7.27 -7.31
CA SER A 13 10.64 6.22 -6.79
C SER A 13 9.40 6.83 -6.17
N ILE A 14 8.39 6.01 -5.89
CA ILE A 14 7.44 6.28 -4.81
C ILE A 14 7.83 5.37 -3.65
N SER A 15 8.32 5.97 -2.57
CA SER A 15 8.81 5.25 -1.39
C SER A 15 8.35 5.93 -0.09
N SER A 16 8.55 5.25 1.03
CA SER A 16 8.44 5.84 2.38
C SER A 16 9.66 5.45 3.22
N ASP A 17 9.96 6.27 4.23
CA ASP A 17 10.93 5.94 5.27
C ASP A 17 10.18 6.01 6.61
N GLY A 18 9.53 4.90 6.97
CA GLY A 18 8.51 4.85 8.01
C GLY A 18 7.08 4.83 7.44
N PRO A 19 6.08 5.34 8.20
CA PRO A 19 4.68 5.25 7.83
C PRO A 19 4.38 5.84 6.45
N VAL A 20 3.70 5.09 5.59
CA VAL A 20 3.30 5.55 4.25
C VAL A 20 1.89 6.13 4.22
N TYR A 21 1.09 5.87 5.25
CA TYR A 21 -0.29 6.28 5.40
C TYR A 21 -1.32 5.62 4.46
N SER A 22 -0.93 5.30 3.24
CA SER A 22 -1.83 4.83 2.18
C SER A 22 -1.68 3.35 1.83
N VAL A 23 -0.97 2.55 2.64
CA VAL A 23 -0.87 1.09 2.49
C VAL A 23 -1.01 0.47 3.87
N VAL A 24 -2.19 -0.05 4.17
CA VAL A 24 -2.59 -0.34 5.55
C VAL A 24 -3.41 -1.62 5.63
N VAL A 25 -3.28 -2.34 6.74
CA VAL A 25 -4.26 -3.36 7.13
C VAL A 25 -5.17 -2.75 8.19
N ALA A 26 -6.42 -2.47 7.80
CA ALA A 26 -7.46 -1.98 8.70
C ALA A 26 -8.04 -3.16 9.49
N HIS A 27 -8.05 -3.06 10.81
CA HIS A 27 -8.51 -4.14 11.69
C HIS A 27 -9.20 -3.60 12.96
N ARG A 28 -9.92 -4.48 13.66
CA ARG A 28 -10.45 -4.22 15.01
C ARG A 28 -9.72 -5.12 16.00
N GLY A 29 -9.64 -4.71 17.26
CA GLY A 29 -8.94 -5.48 18.30
C GLY A 29 -7.42 -5.48 18.15
N GLU A 30 -6.77 -6.48 18.74
CA GLU A 30 -5.32 -6.68 18.66
C GLU A 30 -4.92 -7.37 17.36
N PHE A 31 -3.85 -6.89 16.71
CA PHE A 31 -3.45 -7.41 15.39
C PHE A 31 -3.05 -8.89 15.44
N SER A 32 -2.49 -9.35 16.57
CA SER A 32 -2.12 -10.75 16.81
C SER A 32 -3.30 -11.71 16.81
N GLU A 33 -4.52 -11.22 17.02
CA GLU A 33 -5.74 -12.04 17.05
C GLU A 33 -6.40 -12.18 15.67
N ILE A 34 -5.85 -11.52 14.63
CA ILE A 34 -6.42 -11.56 13.29
C ILE A 34 -6.17 -12.93 12.66
N GLN A 35 -7.26 -13.56 12.21
CA GLN A 35 -7.25 -14.88 11.58
C GLN A 35 -7.41 -14.81 10.07
N GLU A 36 -8.09 -13.77 9.55
CA GLU A 36 -8.36 -13.62 8.13
C GLU A 36 -8.08 -12.17 7.68
N ILE A 37 -7.36 -12.02 6.56
CA ILE A 37 -7.11 -10.72 5.94
C ILE A 37 -7.66 -10.76 4.50
N GLU A 38 -8.61 -9.88 4.23
CA GLU A 38 -9.07 -9.63 2.86
C GLU A 38 -8.00 -8.82 2.11
N LEU A 39 -7.59 -9.32 0.96
CA LEU A 39 -6.62 -8.65 0.10
C LEU A 39 -7.33 -7.77 -0.92
N ASP A 40 -6.83 -6.53 -1.07
CA ASP A 40 -7.09 -5.73 -2.25
C ASP A 40 -6.25 -6.28 -3.42
N PRO A 41 -6.87 -6.84 -4.48
CA PRO A 41 -6.15 -7.38 -5.62
C PRO A 41 -5.46 -6.31 -6.47
N ALA A 42 -5.70 -5.02 -6.24
CA ALA A 42 -5.18 -3.93 -7.05
C ALA A 42 -3.65 -3.70 -6.92
N SER A 43 -2.96 -4.31 -5.94
CA SER A 43 -1.49 -4.18 -5.82
C SER A 43 -0.76 -5.46 -5.41
N GLY A 44 0.00 -6.02 -6.36
CA GLY A 44 0.94 -7.11 -6.09
C GLY A 44 2.04 -6.72 -5.10
N THR A 45 2.53 -5.48 -5.15
CA THR A 45 3.57 -4.99 -4.22
C THR A 45 3.07 -4.98 -2.78
N ALA A 46 1.88 -4.43 -2.51
CA ALA A 46 1.33 -4.35 -1.16
C ALA A 46 0.99 -5.74 -0.58
N VAL A 47 0.43 -6.63 -1.41
CA VAL A 47 0.14 -8.01 -1.02
C VAL A 47 1.42 -8.76 -0.67
N ASN A 48 2.48 -8.63 -1.47
CA ASN A 48 3.75 -9.30 -1.20
C ASN A 48 4.48 -8.69 0.00
N LEU A 49 4.42 -7.36 0.17
CA LEU A 49 4.92 -6.72 1.39
C LEU A 49 4.21 -7.26 2.63
N LEU A 50 2.87 -7.35 2.61
CA LEU A 50 2.11 -7.93 3.71
C LEU A 50 2.56 -9.37 4.00
N ARG A 51 2.72 -10.20 2.97
CA ARG A 51 3.17 -11.59 3.13
C ARG A 51 4.55 -11.69 3.78
N CYS A 52 5.52 -10.91 3.31
CA CYS A 52 6.86 -10.88 3.91
C CYS A 52 6.82 -10.41 5.37
N LEU A 53 6.07 -9.35 5.68
CA LEU A 53 5.95 -8.86 7.07
C LEU A 53 5.30 -9.90 8.00
N LEU A 54 4.26 -10.58 7.53
CA LEU A 54 3.63 -11.67 8.29
C LEU A 54 4.59 -12.83 8.52
N ALA A 55 5.38 -13.20 7.50
CA ALA A 55 6.39 -14.25 7.61
C ALA A 55 7.51 -13.88 8.60
N GLU A 56 8.03 -12.65 8.56
CA GLU A 56 9.04 -12.16 9.52
C GLU A 56 8.52 -12.12 10.96
N LEU A 57 7.21 -11.91 11.14
CA LEU A 57 6.56 -11.90 12.44
C LEU A 57 6.03 -13.27 12.88
N GLU A 58 6.30 -14.33 12.09
CA GLU A 58 5.78 -15.68 12.30
C GLU A 58 4.24 -15.75 12.43
N MET A 59 3.54 -14.81 11.80
CA MET A 59 2.09 -14.74 11.76
C MET A 59 1.54 -15.41 10.51
N SER A 60 0.47 -16.20 10.66
CA SER A 60 -0.11 -16.98 9.56
C SER A 60 -1.63 -16.79 9.41
N PRO A 61 -2.14 -15.53 9.33
CA PRO A 61 -3.54 -15.32 9.02
C PRO A 61 -3.85 -15.81 7.60
N ARG A 62 -5.08 -16.28 7.39
CA ARG A 62 -5.55 -16.71 6.08
C ARG A 62 -5.79 -15.48 5.19
N LEU A 63 -5.05 -15.40 4.09
CA LEU A 63 -5.22 -14.33 3.10
C LEU A 63 -6.30 -14.73 2.08
N LEU A 64 -7.31 -13.88 1.88
CA LEU A 64 -8.47 -14.14 1.03
C LEU A 64 -8.57 -13.10 -0.08
N LEU A 65 -8.74 -13.53 -1.34
CA LEU A 65 -9.07 -12.61 -2.42
C LEU A 65 -10.51 -12.12 -2.28
N LYS A 66 -10.79 -10.87 -2.66
CA LYS A 66 -12.12 -10.25 -2.55
C LYS A 66 -13.28 -11.14 -3.05
N ARG A 67 -13.12 -11.80 -4.21
CA ARG A 67 -14.15 -12.71 -4.77
C ARG A 67 -14.40 -13.97 -3.93
N GLU A 68 -13.38 -14.45 -3.22
CA GLU A 68 -13.50 -15.58 -2.29
C GLU A 68 -14.08 -15.12 -0.96
N PHE A 69 -13.76 -13.89 -0.56
CA PHE A 69 -14.29 -13.24 0.62
C PHE A 69 -15.81 -13.04 0.53
N GLU A 70 -16.29 -12.41 -0.54
CA GLU A 70 -17.72 -12.15 -0.80
C GLU A 70 -18.54 -13.45 -0.78
N LYS A 71 -18.10 -14.49 -1.50
CA LYS A 71 -18.75 -15.81 -1.52
C LYS A 71 -18.81 -16.48 -0.15
N ARG A 72 -17.89 -16.16 0.76
CA ARG A 72 -17.82 -16.78 2.09
C ARG A 72 -18.67 -16.05 3.11
N VAL A 73 -18.75 -14.72 2.99
CA VAL A 73 -19.73 -13.91 3.71
C VAL A 73 -21.15 -14.36 3.35
N GLU A 74 -21.42 -14.61 2.07
CA GLU A 74 -22.71 -15.16 1.60
C GLU A 74 -22.99 -16.57 2.14
N ARG A 75 -21.98 -17.44 2.24
CA ARG A 75 -22.15 -18.83 2.71
C ARG A 75 -22.24 -18.97 4.23
N ASN A 76 -21.83 -17.97 5.02
CA ASN A 76 -21.86 -18.06 6.48
C ASN A 76 -22.45 -16.79 7.13
N PRO A 77 -23.79 -16.60 7.08
CA PRO A 77 -24.45 -15.38 7.55
C PRO A 77 -24.60 -15.27 9.09
N LEU A 78 -24.13 -16.24 9.87
CA LEU A 78 -24.63 -16.45 11.23
C LEU A 78 -23.88 -15.68 12.32
N ARG A 79 -24.39 -14.49 12.64
CA ARG A 79 -24.84 -14.02 13.98
C ARG A 79 -25.27 -12.55 13.87
N SER A 80 -26.41 -12.31 13.20
CA SER A 80 -27.10 -11.03 13.35
C SER A 80 -27.66 -10.94 14.77
N ALA A 81 -27.29 -9.88 15.48
CA ALA A 81 -27.85 -9.52 16.77
C ALA A 81 -29.38 -9.31 16.67
N PRO A 82 -30.14 -9.36 17.79
CA PRO A 82 -31.59 -9.27 17.76
C PRO A 82 -32.05 -7.95 17.13
N LYS A 83 -33.02 -8.04 16.21
CA LYS A 83 -33.72 -6.89 15.63
C LYS A 83 -34.41 -6.10 16.75
N THR A 84 -33.84 -4.96 17.12
CA THR A 84 -34.61 -3.88 17.76
C THR A 84 -34.83 -2.80 16.71
N PHE A 85 -36.10 -2.60 16.35
CA PHE A 85 -36.56 -1.55 15.46
C PHE A 85 -36.54 -0.21 16.21
N GLY A 86 -35.91 0.80 15.62
CA GLY A 86 -36.03 2.21 16.01
C GLY A 86 -35.74 3.07 14.78
N ALA A 87 -36.79 3.68 14.24
CA ALA A 87 -36.76 4.41 12.97
C ALA A 87 -36.03 5.76 13.08
N GLY A 88 -35.16 6.04 12.11
CA GLY A 88 -34.53 7.33 11.87
C GLY A 88 -33.77 7.27 10.56
N ALA A 89 -34.42 7.68 9.46
CA ALA A 89 -33.90 7.56 8.11
C ALA A 89 -32.74 8.54 7.86
N ALA A 90 -31.57 8.00 7.58
CA ALA A 90 -30.56 8.66 6.75
C ALA A 90 -30.35 7.76 5.52
N SER A 91 -30.43 8.36 4.33
CA SER A 91 -30.13 7.65 3.07
C SER A 91 -28.70 7.11 3.11
N PRO A 92 -28.44 5.88 2.63
CA PRO A 92 -27.09 5.33 2.62
C PRO A 92 -26.19 6.14 1.66
N PRO A 93 -24.88 6.29 1.96
CA PRO A 93 -23.94 6.87 1.02
C PRO A 93 -23.89 6.03 -0.27
N GLN A 94 -23.86 6.70 -1.42
CA GLN A 94 -23.82 6.07 -2.75
C GLN A 94 -22.40 5.64 -3.18
N ASP A 95 -21.51 5.39 -2.23
CA ASP A 95 -20.22 4.77 -2.52
C ASP A 95 -20.46 3.27 -2.61
N GLY A 96 -20.11 2.64 -3.74
CA GLY A 96 -20.34 1.21 -4.04
C GLY A 96 -19.60 0.21 -3.13
N PHE A 97 -19.24 0.61 -1.92
CA PHE A 97 -18.65 -0.19 -0.86
C PHE A 97 -19.69 -0.37 0.25
N ALA A 98 -20.54 -1.38 0.08
CA ALA A 98 -21.43 -1.79 1.15
C ALA A 98 -20.58 -2.23 2.36
N VAL A 99 -20.48 -1.35 3.36
CA VAL A 99 -20.06 -1.65 4.74
C VAL A 99 -21.18 -2.46 5.41
N ALA A 100 -21.54 -3.57 4.78
CA ALA A 100 -22.56 -4.47 5.27
C ALA A 100 -21.89 -5.80 5.62
N THR A 101 -21.80 -6.04 6.93
CA THR A 101 -21.63 -7.37 7.56
C THR A 101 -20.19 -7.88 7.71
N LEU A 102 -19.34 -7.18 8.48
CA LEU A 102 -18.17 -7.82 9.12
C LEU A 102 -18.40 -8.05 10.62
N PRO A 103 -19.00 -9.18 11.05
CA PRO A 103 -18.92 -9.63 12.42
C PRO A 103 -17.71 -10.54 12.60
N ALA A 104 -16.66 -10.04 13.25
CA ALA A 104 -15.80 -10.75 14.21
C ALA A 104 -14.52 -9.91 14.49
N PRO A 105 -14.00 -9.89 15.73
CA PRO A 105 -12.73 -9.25 16.09
C PRO A 105 -11.48 -9.86 15.41
N HIS A 106 -11.65 -10.88 14.57
CA HIS A 106 -10.55 -11.65 13.96
C HIS A 106 -10.38 -11.42 12.45
N ARG A 107 -10.97 -10.35 11.90
CA ARG A 107 -10.90 -10.02 10.47
C ARG A 107 -10.29 -8.65 10.22
N ALA A 108 -9.47 -8.58 9.18
CA ALA A 108 -8.86 -7.34 8.71
C ALA A 108 -8.93 -7.22 7.18
N ARG A 109 -8.62 -6.03 6.67
CA ARG A 109 -8.60 -5.74 5.23
C ARG A 109 -7.36 -4.94 4.87
N LEU A 110 -6.63 -5.41 3.86
CA LEU A 110 -5.57 -4.64 3.20
C LEU A 110 -6.22 -3.60 2.29
N LEU A 111 -5.86 -2.33 2.48
CA LEU A 111 -6.32 -1.19 1.69
C LEU A 111 -5.10 -0.42 1.16
N ILE A 112 -5.21 0.11 -0.07
CA ILE A 112 -4.14 0.90 -0.69
C ILE A 112 -4.66 2.23 -1.28
N GLY A 113 -3.75 3.17 -1.47
CA GLY A 113 -3.99 4.44 -2.16
C GLY A 113 -5.08 5.28 -1.51
N ASP A 114 -5.85 5.98 -2.34
CA ASP A 114 -6.91 6.89 -1.93
C ASP A 114 -7.99 6.18 -1.10
N GLN A 115 -8.28 4.92 -1.40
CA GLN A 115 -9.21 4.13 -0.60
C GLN A 115 -8.71 3.91 0.83
N ALA A 116 -7.43 3.63 1.03
CA ALA A 116 -6.84 3.54 2.37
C ALA A 116 -6.93 4.88 3.12
N ILE A 117 -6.68 5.99 2.41
CA ILE A 117 -6.74 7.35 2.97
C ILE A 117 -8.16 7.66 3.44
N HIS A 118 -9.15 7.52 2.55
CA HIS A 118 -10.55 7.80 2.87
C HIS A 118 -11.08 6.89 3.98
N PHE A 119 -10.80 5.58 3.90
CA PHE A 119 -11.25 4.65 4.93
C PHE A 119 -10.66 5.00 6.30
N ARG A 120 -9.37 5.36 6.35
CA ARG A 120 -8.72 5.78 7.59
C ARG A 120 -9.31 7.06 8.17
N GLN A 121 -9.61 8.05 7.33
CA GLN A 121 -10.22 9.31 7.76
C GLN A 121 -11.66 9.12 8.26
N ASN A 122 -12.45 8.26 7.62
CA ASN A 122 -13.86 8.05 7.94
C ASN A 122 -14.10 7.08 9.10
N HIS A 123 -13.11 6.24 9.44
CA HIS A 123 -13.27 5.17 10.41
C HIS A 123 -12.16 5.12 11.49
N ALA A 124 -11.52 6.27 11.75
CA ALA A 124 -10.44 6.38 12.74
C ALA A 124 -10.85 5.94 14.16
N ASP A 125 -12.11 6.15 14.54
CA ASP A 125 -12.64 5.80 15.86
C ASP A 125 -13.04 4.33 16.00
N GLU A 126 -13.17 3.62 14.87
CA GLU A 126 -13.67 2.24 14.84
C GLU A 126 -12.58 1.20 14.51
N PHE A 127 -11.55 1.61 13.78
CA PHE A 127 -10.50 0.74 13.27
C PHE A 127 -9.13 1.20 13.73
N ARG A 128 -8.26 0.22 13.94
CA ARG A 128 -6.82 0.40 14.04
C ARG A 128 -6.22 0.11 12.66
N PHE A 129 -5.08 0.74 12.39
CA PHE A 129 -4.45 0.65 11.07
C PHE A 129 -3.00 0.25 11.20
N TRP A 130 -2.71 -0.96 10.73
CA TRP A 130 -1.35 -1.48 10.68
C TRP A 130 -0.69 -1.00 9.38
N ASP A 131 0.12 0.06 9.48
CA ASP A 131 0.72 0.75 8.32
C ASP A 131 1.96 0.00 7.81
N LEU A 132 1.89 -0.57 6.60
CA LEU A 132 2.94 -1.49 6.15
C LEU A 132 4.32 -0.81 5.97
N GLY A 133 4.35 0.50 5.68
CA GLY A 133 5.62 1.23 5.60
C GLY A 133 6.27 1.41 6.97
N GLU A 134 5.46 1.66 8.00
CA GLU A 134 5.92 1.72 9.39
C GLU A 134 6.45 0.36 9.85
N GLN A 135 5.72 -0.72 9.59
CA GLN A 135 6.09 -2.06 10.03
C GLN A 135 7.36 -2.54 9.34
N TRP A 136 7.50 -2.27 8.04
CA TRP A 136 8.74 -2.50 7.31
C TRP A 136 9.91 -1.75 7.96
N LYS A 137 9.73 -0.46 8.25
CA LYS A 137 10.78 0.34 8.88
C LYS A 137 11.17 -0.19 10.26
N ASN A 138 10.21 -0.63 11.05
CA ASN A 138 10.44 -1.15 12.40
C ASN A 138 11.16 -2.51 12.38
N LEU A 139 10.81 -3.41 11.45
CA LEU A 139 11.41 -4.74 11.37
C LEU A 139 12.76 -4.75 10.62
N ILE A 140 12.83 -4.03 9.51
CA ILE A 140 13.96 -4.10 8.56
C ILE A 140 14.90 -2.91 8.70
N GLY A 141 14.44 -1.77 9.23
CA GLY A 141 15.26 -0.56 9.41
C GLY A 141 15.48 0.26 8.14
N LEU A 142 14.98 -0.20 6.99
CA LEU A 142 15.18 0.42 5.67
C LEU A 142 13.92 1.14 5.19
N PRO A 143 14.03 2.11 4.25
CA PRO A 143 12.87 2.62 3.53
C PRO A 143 12.24 1.53 2.65
N PHE A 144 10.95 1.68 2.32
CA PHE A 144 10.25 0.77 1.41
C PHE A 144 9.92 1.45 0.09
N VAL A 145 10.06 0.73 -1.03
CA VAL A 145 9.80 1.22 -2.39
C VAL A 145 8.53 0.60 -2.93
N TYR A 146 7.51 1.42 -3.18
CA TYR A 146 6.20 0.98 -3.67
C TYR A 146 6.12 0.95 -5.20
N ALA A 147 6.77 1.91 -5.87
CA ALA A 147 6.77 2.01 -7.33
C ALA A 147 8.06 2.62 -7.88
N LEU A 148 8.37 2.24 -9.12
CA LEU A 148 9.49 2.73 -9.92
C LEU A 148 8.99 3.08 -11.34
N TRP A 149 9.71 3.98 -12.01
CA TRP A 149 9.56 4.22 -13.43
C TRP A 149 10.57 3.37 -14.20
N LEU A 150 10.06 2.36 -14.90
CA LEU A 150 10.84 1.42 -15.71
C LEU A 150 10.52 1.61 -17.18
N VAL A 151 11.50 1.41 -18.06
CA VAL A 151 11.26 1.33 -19.51
C VAL A 151 11.86 0.10 -20.09
N ARG A 152 11.21 -0.34 -21.16
CA ARG A 152 11.67 -1.44 -21.96
C ARG A 152 12.89 -1.03 -22.79
N PRO A 153 13.85 -1.95 -23.03
CA PRO A 153 15.08 -1.66 -23.76
C PRO A 153 14.84 -1.14 -25.17
N GLU A 154 13.68 -1.42 -25.77
CA GLU A 154 13.39 -1.04 -27.15
C GLU A 154 13.03 0.45 -27.32
N VAL A 155 12.94 1.22 -26.23
CA VAL A 155 12.71 2.67 -26.31
C VAL A 155 13.99 3.38 -26.73
N ALA A 156 13.91 4.22 -27.76
CA ALA A 156 15.06 4.80 -28.42
C ALA A 156 15.84 5.84 -27.61
N ASP A 157 15.18 6.57 -26.69
CA ASP A 157 15.83 7.61 -25.86
C ASP A 157 15.36 7.56 -24.39
N PRO A 158 15.73 6.51 -23.64
CA PRO A 158 15.33 6.37 -22.25
C PRO A 158 15.98 7.44 -21.36
N THR A 159 17.17 7.93 -21.71
CA THR A 159 17.92 8.93 -20.95
C THR A 159 17.26 10.30 -20.97
N GLN A 160 16.73 10.74 -22.12
CA GLN A 160 15.98 11.98 -22.19
C GLN A 160 14.68 11.92 -21.39
N ILE A 161 13.93 10.81 -21.50
CA ILE A 161 12.70 10.60 -20.72
C ILE A 161 13.02 10.63 -19.22
N ALA A 162 14.03 9.90 -18.78
CA ALA A 162 14.47 9.88 -17.40
C ALA A 162 14.86 11.28 -16.89
N SER A 163 15.61 12.03 -17.70
CA SER A 163 16.04 13.38 -17.36
C SER A 163 14.85 14.34 -17.24
N ARG A 164 13.86 14.22 -18.13
CA ARG A 164 12.64 15.02 -18.03
C ARG A 164 11.81 14.67 -16.80
N LEU A 165 11.68 13.38 -16.48
CA LEU A 165 10.97 12.95 -15.26
C LEU A 165 11.67 13.46 -13.99
N ARG A 166 13.01 13.47 -13.96
CA ARG A 166 13.77 14.03 -12.82
C ARG A 166 13.52 15.52 -12.66
N ALA A 167 13.62 16.28 -13.74
CA ALA A 167 13.34 17.72 -13.74
C ALA A 167 11.90 18.00 -13.28
N LEU A 168 10.91 17.25 -13.78
CA LEU A 168 9.51 17.39 -13.36
C LEU A 168 9.31 17.10 -11.86
N ARG A 169 9.95 16.05 -11.34
CA ARG A 169 9.92 15.76 -9.90
C ARG A 169 10.48 16.93 -9.11
N ASP A 170 11.64 17.46 -9.50
CA ASP A 170 12.31 18.54 -8.77
C ASP A 170 11.53 19.86 -8.84
N GLU A 171 10.96 20.19 -10.01
CA GLU A 171 10.02 21.29 -10.21
C GLU A 171 8.79 21.15 -9.30
N ASN A 172 8.18 19.97 -9.25
CA ASN A 172 7.01 19.69 -8.42
C ASN A 172 7.32 19.78 -6.93
N LEU A 173 8.49 19.31 -6.49
CA LEU A 173 8.92 19.41 -5.10
C LEU A 173 9.21 20.85 -4.69
N ALA A 174 9.81 21.64 -5.59
CA ALA A 174 10.04 23.07 -5.36
C ALA A 174 8.73 23.87 -5.30
N ASN A 175 7.69 23.43 -6.03
CA ASN A 175 6.36 24.06 -6.07
C ASN A 175 5.29 23.24 -5.31
N LEU A 176 5.66 22.52 -4.26
CA LEU A 176 4.73 21.59 -3.60
C LEU A 176 3.52 22.33 -2.98
N ASP A 177 3.72 23.53 -2.45
CA ASP A 177 2.61 24.35 -1.92
C ASP A 177 1.61 24.76 -3.01
N GLY A 178 2.09 25.07 -4.22
CA GLY A 178 1.21 25.36 -5.35
C GLY A 178 0.39 24.15 -5.78
N LEU A 179 0.99 22.95 -5.76
CA LEU A 179 0.28 21.70 -6.04
C LEU A 179 -0.77 21.39 -4.97
N ILE A 180 -0.45 21.59 -3.69
CA ILE A 180 -1.40 21.42 -2.59
C ILE A 180 -2.56 22.41 -2.70
N ALA A 181 -2.30 23.67 -3.02
CA ALA A 181 -3.34 24.68 -3.18
C ALA A 181 -4.30 24.39 -4.35
N ALA A 182 -3.84 23.65 -5.36
CA ALA A 182 -4.63 23.22 -6.50
C ALA A 182 -5.41 21.91 -6.26
N GLU A 183 -5.15 21.20 -5.15
CA GLU A 183 -5.85 19.97 -4.78
C GLU A 183 -7.30 20.25 -4.38
N ASN A 184 -8.22 19.37 -4.80
CA ASN A 184 -9.65 19.52 -4.57
C ASN A 184 -10.35 18.27 -4.04
N VAL A 185 -9.65 17.13 -3.96
CA VAL A 185 -10.18 15.87 -3.43
C VAL A 185 -9.92 15.75 -1.94
N PHE A 186 -8.72 16.13 -1.50
CA PHE A 186 -8.27 15.97 -0.12
C PHE A 186 -8.00 17.32 0.54
N ASP A 187 -8.16 17.35 1.87
CA ASP A 187 -7.83 18.52 2.68
C ASP A 187 -6.35 18.92 2.54
N HIS A 188 -6.09 20.21 2.46
CA HIS A 188 -4.76 20.76 2.18
C HIS A 188 -3.76 20.49 3.30
N GLU A 189 -4.20 20.47 4.57
CA GLU A 189 -3.34 20.13 5.70
C GLU A 189 -2.93 18.64 5.63
N PHE A 190 -3.90 17.78 5.29
CA PHE A 190 -3.61 16.37 5.04
C PHE A 190 -2.59 16.20 3.90
N CYS A 191 -2.80 16.83 2.74
CA CYS A 191 -1.88 16.74 1.61
C CYS A 191 -0.48 17.24 1.95
N ALA A 192 -0.39 18.36 2.67
CA ALA A 192 0.87 18.90 3.16
C ALA A 192 1.63 17.89 4.03
N ARG A 193 0.94 17.20 4.94
CA ARG A 193 1.54 16.13 5.76
C ARG A 193 1.92 14.92 4.91
N TYR A 194 1.01 14.43 4.07
CA TYR A 194 1.19 13.22 3.28
C TYR A 194 2.38 13.33 2.31
N TYR A 195 2.43 14.39 1.50
CA TYR A 195 3.50 14.57 0.52
C TYR A 195 4.86 14.88 1.15
N ARG A 196 4.90 15.56 2.30
CA ARG A 196 6.18 15.96 2.94
C ARG A 196 6.72 14.95 3.94
N LYS A 197 5.85 14.19 4.62
CA LYS A 197 6.23 13.32 5.73
C LYS A 197 6.15 11.85 5.36
N ASN A 198 5.09 11.44 4.66
CA ASN A 198 4.85 10.02 4.36
C ASN A 198 5.53 9.56 3.07
N LEU A 199 5.57 10.41 2.04
CA LEU A 199 6.15 10.06 0.75
C LEU A 199 7.59 10.53 0.58
N ARG A 200 8.36 9.76 -0.19
CA ARG A 200 9.68 10.08 -0.71
C ARG A 200 9.68 9.81 -2.21
N PHE A 201 10.30 10.73 -2.95
CA PHE A 201 10.29 10.72 -4.42
C PHE A 201 11.66 10.41 -5.04
N THR A 202 12.65 10.12 -4.19
CA THR A 202 14.03 9.82 -4.60
C THR A 202 14.34 8.33 -4.47
N PHE A 203 15.22 7.81 -5.34
CA PHE A 203 15.66 6.41 -5.34
C PHE A 203 17.16 6.29 -5.02
N ASP A 204 17.52 6.71 -3.81
CA ASP A 204 18.90 6.64 -3.32
C ASP A 204 19.34 5.22 -2.91
N GLU A 205 20.60 5.09 -2.51
CA GLU A 205 21.21 3.81 -2.12
C GLU A 205 20.44 3.07 -1.01
N LYS A 206 19.85 3.78 -0.04
CA LYS A 206 19.03 3.13 0.99
C LYS A 206 17.73 2.55 0.42
N LYS A 207 17.14 3.19 -0.59
CA LYS A 207 15.95 2.65 -1.28
C LYS A 207 16.32 1.47 -2.16
N LYS A 208 17.50 1.48 -2.79
CA LYS A 208 18.04 0.32 -3.52
C LYS A 208 18.24 -0.86 -2.58
N GLU A 209 18.86 -0.63 -1.42
CA GLU A 209 19.04 -1.64 -0.38
C GLU A 209 17.71 -2.18 0.14
N GLY A 210 16.74 -1.30 0.40
CA GLY A 210 15.38 -1.68 0.80
C GLY A 210 14.69 -2.55 -0.24
N LEU A 211 14.76 -2.17 -1.52
CA LEU A 211 14.19 -2.93 -2.63
C LEU A 211 14.87 -4.30 -2.81
N GLN A 212 16.19 -4.37 -2.73
CA GLN A 212 16.94 -5.62 -2.79
C GLN A 212 16.59 -6.56 -1.62
N THR A 213 16.45 -6.00 -0.41
CA THR A 213 16.02 -6.76 0.77
C THR A 213 14.61 -7.30 0.60
N PHE A 214 13.69 -6.49 0.10
CA PHE A 214 12.32 -6.93 -0.21
C PHE A 214 12.29 -8.07 -1.24
N ALA A 215 13.10 -7.96 -2.30
CA ALA A 215 13.20 -9.01 -3.31
C ALA A 215 13.71 -10.34 -2.73
N LYS A 216 14.75 -10.29 -1.88
CA LYS A 216 15.29 -11.48 -1.20
C LYS A 216 14.25 -12.13 -0.28
N LEU A 217 13.46 -11.35 0.44
CA LEU A 217 12.36 -11.88 1.26
C LEU A 217 11.28 -12.53 0.40
N CYS A 218 10.90 -11.89 -0.71
CA CYS A 218 9.97 -12.48 -1.66
C CYS A 218 10.48 -13.81 -2.24
N GLU A 219 11.77 -13.92 -2.55
CA GLU A 219 12.38 -15.18 -3.00
C GLU A 219 12.40 -16.24 -1.90
N LYS A 220 12.78 -15.85 -0.68
CA LYS A 220 12.80 -16.73 0.50
C LYS A 220 11.42 -17.35 0.74
N ASP A 221 10.37 -16.54 0.60
CA ASP A 221 8.99 -16.94 0.84
C ASP A 221 8.32 -17.55 -0.41
N GLY A 222 9.05 -17.75 -1.50
CA GLY A 222 8.56 -18.35 -2.74
C GLY A 222 7.55 -17.49 -3.52
N LEU A 223 7.49 -16.19 -3.25
CA LEU A 223 6.61 -15.22 -3.90
C LEU A 223 7.17 -14.76 -5.26
N LEU A 224 8.49 -14.82 -5.43
CA LEU A 224 9.19 -14.57 -6.69
C LEU A 224 10.12 -15.74 -7.01
N SER A 225 10.29 -16.05 -8.29
CA SER A 225 11.35 -16.95 -8.75
C SER A 225 12.70 -16.27 -8.59
N LYS A 226 13.73 -17.05 -8.21
CA LYS A 226 15.11 -16.55 -8.04
C LYS A 226 15.59 -15.83 -9.30
N HIS A 227 15.84 -14.54 -9.20
CA HIS A 227 16.36 -13.71 -10.29
C HIS A 227 17.30 -12.65 -9.75
N ASP A 228 18.46 -12.51 -10.38
CA ASP A 228 19.36 -11.41 -10.09
C ASP A 228 18.70 -10.10 -10.54
N LEU A 229 18.30 -9.27 -9.57
CA LEU A 229 17.96 -7.87 -9.82
C LEU A 229 19.25 -7.10 -10.10
N VAL A 230 19.66 -7.07 -11.36
CA VAL A 230 20.79 -6.27 -11.81
C VAL A 230 20.30 -4.86 -12.15
N PHE A 231 20.73 -3.86 -11.38
CA PHE A 231 20.51 -2.45 -11.67
C PHE A 231 21.64 -1.95 -12.55
N ASP A 232 21.62 -2.28 -13.84
CA ASP A 232 22.62 -1.82 -14.80
C ASP A 232 22.52 -0.29 -15.01
N LEU A 233 23.67 0.38 -15.01
CA LEU A 233 23.82 1.82 -15.20
C LEU A 233 23.61 2.18 -16.68
N VAL A 234 22.71 3.13 -16.95
CA VAL A 234 22.65 3.88 -18.22
C VAL A 234 22.89 5.34 -17.91
#